data_AF-A0A6S7GS73-F1
#
_entry.id   AF-A0A6S7GS73-F1
#
_cell.length_a   1.000
_cell.length_b   1.000
_cell.length_c   1.000
_cell.angle_alpha   90.00
_cell.angle_beta   90.00
_cell.angle_gamma   90.00
#
_symmetry.space_group_name_H-M   'P 1'
#
loop_
_entity.id
_entity.type
_entity.pdbx_description
1 polymer ?
#
loop_
_entity_poly.entity_id
_entity_poly.type
_entity_poly.pdbx_seq_one_letter_code
_entity_poly.pdbx_strand_id
1 'polypeptide(L)'
;MNRAKSAKLLVQHGAPAGVHDNVGNSGLSLLIEKLPDVAIEALDQFHSVSTINRKEYFFLNYLATAAKEFLMHSAAHGKCISIGNEMITAHTCNPMTDNQKWRWTQYNQLQSIFNQTCLGAPESPANFNRVKLSACDPNNKFQVWVCVDDFVRLNGTILNLNYGNVNDIVVLYEGTGRWSEWKVFGEDLLVCDKRP
;
A
#
# COMPACT_ATOMS: atom_id res chain seq x y z
N MET A 1 -22.76 -26.06 -17.21
CA MET A 1 -21.37 -25.58 -17.40
C MET A 1 -20.76 -25.40 -16.01
N ASN A 2 -19.57 -25.95 -15.71
CA ASN A 2 -18.95 -25.78 -14.40
C ASN A 2 -18.12 -24.48 -14.35
N ARG A 3 -17.84 -23.95 -13.16
CA ARG A 3 -17.18 -22.64 -12.98
C ARG A 3 -15.85 -22.56 -13.73
N ALA A 4 -15.06 -23.64 -13.73
CA ALA A 4 -13.80 -23.73 -14.47
C ALA A 4 -13.98 -23.58 -16.00
N LYS A 5 -14.94 -24.30 -16.59
CA LYS A 5 -15.24 -24.21 -18.03
C LYS A 5 -15.77 -22.83 -18.42
N SER A 6 -16.61 -22.21 -17.58
CA SER A 6 -17.10 -20.86 -17.80
C SER A 6 -15.96 -19.83 -17.73
N ALA A 7 -15.11 -19.89 -16.70
CA ALA A 7 -13.98 -18.98 -16.54
C ALA A 7 -12.97 -19.10 -17.70
N LYS A 8 -12.64 -20.35 -18.09
CA LYS A 8 -11.78 -20.63 -19.23
C LYS A 8 -12.35 -20.05 -20.53
N LEU A 9 -13.64 -20.25 -20.79
CA LEU A 9 -14.30 -19.69 -21.97
C LEU A 9 -14.20 -18.16 -22.00
N LEU A 10 -14.42 -17.48 -20.86
CA LEU A 10 -14.30 -16.03 -20.76
C LEU A 10 -12.87 -15.55 -21.06
N VAL A 11 -11.85 -16.17 -20.46
CA VAL A 11 -10.44 -15.84 -20.69
C VAL A 11 -10.07 -15.99 -22.17
N GLN A 12 -10.51 -17.08 -22.81
CA GLN A 12 -10.29 -17.33 -24.24
C GLN A 12 -10.98 -16.32 -25.17
N HIS A 13 -12.07 -15.71 -24.71
CA HIS A 13 -12.77 -14.65 -25.43
C HIS A 13 -12.28 -13.24 -25.05
N GLY A 14 -11.11 -13.14 -24.41
CA GLY A 14 -10.46 -11.86 -24.11
C GLY A 14 -11.00 -11.16 -22.88
N ALA A 15 -11.72 -11.85 -21.99
CA ALA A 15 -12.04 -11.28 -20.69
C ALA A 15 -10.73 -10.98 -19.93
N PRO A 16 -10.49 -9.71 -19.53
CA PRO A 16 -9.19 -9.31 -19.00
C PRO A 16 -8.95 -9.93 -17.63
N ALA A 17 -7.88 -10.73 -17.51
CA ALA A 17 -7.49 -11.38 -16.26
C ALA A 17 -6.82 -10.41 -15.28
N GLY A 18 -6.31 -9.28 -15.78
CA GLY A 18 -5.56 -8.28 -15.00
C GLY A 18 -6.44 -7.21 -14.37
N VAL A 19 -7.77 -7.36 -14.42
CA VAL A 19 -8.69 -6.45 -13.73
C VAL A 19 -8.62 -6.65 -12.24
N HIS A 20 -8.84 -5.58 -11.49
CA HIS A 20 -8.81 -5.59 -10.05
C HIS A 20 -10.23 -5.54 -9.50
N ASP A 21 -10.48 -6.30 -8.43
CA ASP A 21 -11.66 -6.06 -7.60
C ASP A 21 -11.49 -4.77 -6.78
N ASN A 22 -12.53 -4.39 -6.05
CA ASN A 22 -12.50 -3.25 -5.14
C ASN A 22 -11.42 -3.38 -4.06
N VAL A 23 -10.99 -4.60 -3.72
CA VAL A 23 -9.95 -4.91 -2.72
C VAL A 23 -8.53 -4.86 -3.28
N GLY A 24 -8.38 -4.66 -4.59
CA GLY A 24 -7.08 -4.65 -5.26
C GLY A 24 -6.52 -6.04 -5.56
N ASN A 25 -7.32 -7.10 -5.43
CA ASN A 25 -6.94 -8.42 -5.93
C ASN A 25 -7.19 -8.48 -7.43
N SER A 26 -6.27 -9.06 -8.19
CA SER A 26 -6.49 -9.24 -9.62
C SER A 26 -7.41 -10.45 -9.88
N GLY A 27 -8.14 -10.44 -10.99
CA GLY A 27 -8.84 -11.63 -11.47
C GLY A 27 -7.88 -12.82 -11.60
N LEU A 28 -6.64 -12.55 -12.01
CA LEU A 28 -5.56 -13.52 -12.09
C LEU A 28 -5.19 -14.12 -10.73
N SER A 29 -5.09 -13.33 -9.64
CA SER A 29 -4.76 -13.90 -8.32
C SER A 29 -5.83 -14.88 -7.84
N LEU A 30 -7.10 -14.60 -8.14
CA LEU A 30 -8.19 -15.51 -7.81
C LEU A 30 -8.17 -16.78 -8.68
N LEU A 31 -7.82 -16.66 -9.97
CA LEU A 31 -7.62 -17.81 -10.85
C LEU A 31 -6.47 -18.69 -10.35
N ILE A 32 -5.35 -18.12 -9.93
CA ILE A 32 -4.21 -18.87 -9.38
C ILE A 32 -4.64 -19.68 -8.15
N GLU A 33 -5.41 -19.07 -7.25
CA GLU A 33 -5.82 -19.73 -6.00
C GLU A 33 -6.87 -20.83 -6.22
N LYS A 34 -7.84 -20.60 -7.12
CA LYS A 34 -9.03 -21.46 -7.25
C LYS A 34 -9.07 -22.33 -8.50
N LEU A 35 -8.39 -21.92 -9.57
CA LEU A 35 -8.44 -22.53 -10.90
C LEU A 35 -7.05 -22.47 -11.60
N PRO A 36 -5.99 -23.13 -11.06
CA PRO A 36 -4.62 -22.98 -11.56
C PRO A 36 -4.46 -23.26 -13.05
N ASP A 37 -5.14 -24.27 -13.58
CA ASP A 37 -5.11 -24.61 -15.00
C ASP A 37 -5.61 -23.48 -15.90
N VAL A 38 -6.63 -22.74 -15.43
CA VAL A 38 -7.18 -21.58 -16.14
C VAL A 38 -6.28 -20.36 -15.96
N ALA A 39 -5.58 -20.25 -14.82
CA ALA A 39 -4.63 -19.18 -14.58
C ALA A 39 -3.44 -19.22 -15.55
N ILE A 40 -2.99 -20.42 -15.94
CA ILE A 40 -1.93 -20.58 -16.95
C ILE A 40 -2.37 -20.00 -18.29
N GLU A 41 -3.59 -20.32 -18.74
CA GLU A 41 -4.14 -19.73 -19.98
C GLU A 41 -4.34 -18.22 -19.85
N ALA A 42 -4.71 -17.73 -18.66
CA ALA A 42 -4.86 -16.30 -18.42
C ALA A 42 -3.52 -15.53 -18.45
N LEU A 43 -2.39 -16.19 -18.15
CA LEU A 43 -1.06 -15.57 -18.23
C LEU A 43 -0.66 -15.19 -19.66
N ASP A 44 -1.18 -15.90 -20.67
CA ASP A 44 -0.92 -15.59 -22.09
C ASP A 44 -1.42 -14.18 -22.47
N GLN A 45 -2.38 -13.61 -21.73
CA GLN A 45 -2.82 -12.23 -21.94
C GLN A 45 -1.72 -11.19 -21.64
N PHE A 46 -0.68 -11.56 -20.88
CA PHE A 46 0.41 -10.68 -20.47
C PHE A 46 1.73 -10.99 -21.17
N HIS A 47 1.67 -11.75 -22.26
CA HIS A 47 2.81 -12.06 -23.09
C HIS A 47 2.48 -11.72 -24.56
N SER A 48 3.39 -11.01 -25.23
CA SER A 48 3.28 -10.73 -26.65
C SER A 48 4.60 -11.04 -27.35
N VAL A 49 4.53 -11.71 -28.50
CA VAL A 49 5.70 -12.02 -29.32
C VAL A 49 5.68 -11.14 -30.56
N SER A 50 6.76 -10.39 -30.79
CA SER A 50 6.95 -9.67 -32.05
C SER A 50 7.64 -10.58 -33.07
N THR A 51 6.90 -10.91 -34.12
CA THR A 51 7.38 -11.78 -35.21
C THR A 51 8.48 -11.13 -36.05
N ILE A 52 8.53 -9.79 -36.08
CA ILE A 52 9.47 -9.01 -36.90
C ILE A 52 10.89 -9.08 -36.34
N ASN A 53 11.02 -9.01 -35.01
CA ASN A 53 12.32 -8.94 -34.33
C ASN A 53 12.58 -10.12 -33.38
N ARG A 54 11.69 -11.12 -33.35
CA ARG A 54 11.72 -12.28 -32.46
C ARG A 54 11.91 -11.90 -30.98
N LYS A 55 11.36 -10.75 -30.58
CA LYS A 55 11.37 -10.31 -29.19
C LYS A 55 10.08 -10.74 -28.49
N GLU A 56 10.24 -11.17 -27.25
CA GLU A 56 9.15 -11.47 -26.33
C GLU A 56 8.97 -10.27 -25.38
N TYR A 57 7.72 -9.88 -25.17
CA TYR A 57 7.32 -8.78 -24.30
C TYR A 57 6.45 -9.33 -23.19
N PHE A 58 6.88 -9.11 -21.95
CA PHE A 58 6.15 -9.52 -20.75
C PHE A 58 5.59 -8.29 -20.04
N PHE A 59 4.27 -8.22 -19.88
CA PHE A 59 3.58 -7.11 -19.24
C PHE A 59 3.44 -7.32 -17.73
N LEU A 60 4.58 -7.42 -17.04
CA LEU A 60 4.66 -7.76 -15.61
C LEU A 60 3.92 -6.75 -14.70
N ASN A 61 3.74 -5.52 -15.18
CA ASN A 61 2.98 -4.47 -14.49
C ASN A 61 1.49 -4.80 -14.27
N TYR A 62 0.93 -5.79 -14.99
CA TYR A 62 -0.44 -6.27 -14.77
C TYR A 62 -0.49 -7.52 -13.87
N LEU A 63 0.65 -8.17 -13.63
CA LEU A 63 0.76 -9.34 -12.75
C LEU A 63 0.96 -8.93 -11.30
N ALA A 64 1.74 -7.87 -11.10
CA ALA A 64 1.91 -7.27 -9.80
C ALA A 64 0.77 -6.28 -9.55
N THR A 65 -0.22 -6.70 -8.76
CA THR A 65 -0.93 -5.79 -7.86
C THR A 65 0.03 -5.33 -6.77
N ALA A 66 1.07 -4.60 -7.16
CA ALA A 66 1.65 -3.70 -6.22
C ALA A 66 0.56 -2.66 -5.99
N ALA A 67 -0.26 -2.85 -4.95
CA ALA A 67 -0.67 -1.71 -4.16
C ALA A 67 0.62 -0.92 -3.96
N LYS A 68 0.75 0.22 -4.65
CA LYS A 68 2.05 0.84 -4.97
C LYS A 68 2.81 0.99 -3.67
N GLU A 69 3.76 0.09 -3.42
CA GLU A 69 4.49 0.09 -2.17
C GLU A 69 5.35 1.35 -2.15
N PHE A 70 5.42 2.01 -1.00
CA PHE A 70 6.23 3.20 -0.84
C PHE A 70 6.88 3.22 0.53
N LEU A 71 7.95 3.99 0.62
CA LEU A 71 8.54 4.41 1.88
C LEU A 71 7.99 5.80 2.21
N MET A 72 7.50 5.98 3.43
CA MET A 72 7.03 7.27 3.93
C MET A 72 8.23 8.09 4.40
N HIS A 73 8.59 9.12 3.64
CA HIS A 73 9.78 9.94 3.83
C HIS A 73 9.45 11.29 4.49
N SER A 74 10.17 11.61 5.55
CA SER A 74 10.21 12.95 6.13
C SER A 74 11.32 13.77 5.48
N ALA A 75 10.95 14.66 4.56
CA ALA A 75 11.90 15.54 3.87
C ALA A 75 12.69 16.45 4.83
N ALA A 76 12.08 16.83 5.96
CA ALA A 76 12.73 17.63 7.00
C ALA A 76 13.90 16.90 7.69
N HIS A 77 13.88 15.55 7.72
CA HIS A 77 14.85 14.74 8.46
C HIS A 77 15.67 13.80 7.58
N GLY A 78 15.31 13.62 6.30
CA GLY A 78 15.97 12.66 5.41
C GLY A 78 15.81 11.20 5.86
N LYS A 79 14.72 10.90 6.59
CA LYS A 79 14.45 9.58 7.20
C LYS A 79 13.11 9.03 6.75
N CYS A 80 12.99 7.71 6.75
CA CYS A 80 11.77 6.99 6.41
C CYS A 80 11.20 6.24 7.61
N ILE A 81 9.87 6.18 7.71
CA ILE A 81 9.19 5.44 8.77
C ILE A 81 9.61 3.98 8.72
N SER A 82 10.01 3.45 9.88
CA SER A 82 10.47 2.08 10.05
C SER A 82 9.79 1.45 11.25
N ILE A 83 9.50 0.16 11.13
CA ILE A 83 8.96 -0.64 12.21
C ILE A 83 10.13 -1.22 13.00
N GLY A 84 10.26 -0.80 14.27
CA GLY A 84 11.17 -1.38 15.25
C GLY A 84 10.48 -2.46 16.10
N ASN A 85 11.17 -2.95 17.12
CA ASN A 85 10.65 -4.04 17.97
C ASN A 85 9.42 -3.62 18.80
N GLU A 86 9.42 -2.39 19.33
CA GLU A 86 8.34 -1.89 20.22
C GLU A 86 7.72 -0.57 19.75
N MET A 87 8.39 0.14 18.85
CA MET A 87 8.04 1.50 18.46
C MET A 87 8.13 1.67 16.95
N ILE A 88 7.31 2.59 16.45
CA ILE A 88 7.36 3.05 15.07
C ILE A 88 8.23 4.29 15.08
N THR A 89 9.37 4.21 14.41
CA THR A 89 10.42 5.24 14.40
C THR A 89 10.72 5.68 12.98
N ALA A 90 11.74 6.51 12.76
CA ALA A 90 12.28 6.74 11.44
C ALA A 90 13.80 6.49 11.38
N HIS A 91 14.25 5.89 10.30
CA HIS A 91 15.66 5.53 10.06
C HIS A 91 16.09 5.94 8.65
N THR A 92 17.37 5.74 8.32
CA THR A 92 17.86 5.92 6.94
C THR A 92 16.98 5.13 5.97
N CYS A 93 16.49 5.83 4.94
CA CYS A 93 15.61 5.24 3.94
C CYS A 93 16.31 4.11 3.19
N ASN A 94 15.74 2.92 3.23
CA ASN A 94 16.25 1.74 2.55
C ASN A 94 15.12 0.99 1.81
N PRO A 95 15.00 1.15 0.49
CA PRO A 95 13.93 0.52 -0.28
C PRO A 95 14.04 -1.02 -0.33
N MET A 96 15.16 -1.60 0.11
CA MET A 96 15.38 -3.05 0.14
C MET A 96 14.82 -3.71 1.41
N THR A 97 14.38 -2.95 2.42
CA THR A 97 13.89 -3.49 3.69
C THR A 97 12.38 -3.36 3.83
N ASP A 98 11.69 -4.49 4.00
CA ASP A 98 10.23 -4.52 4.06
C ASP A 98 9.64 -3.82 5.30
N ASN A 99 10.42 -3.68 6.38
CA ASN A 99 9.98 -2.96 7.60
C ASN A 99 9.89 -1.43 7.42
N GLN A 100 10.25 -0.91 6.25
CA GLN A 100 10.01 0.48 5.86
C GLN A 100 8.98 0.62 4.74
N LYS A 101 8.47 -0.49 4.20
CA LYS A 101 7.51 -0.48 3.10
C LYS A 101 6.08 -0.44 3.61
N TRP A 102 5.31 0.44 3.01
CA TRP A 102 3.91 0.68 3.30
C TRP A 102 3.08 0.61 2.03
N ARG A 103 1.78 0.37 2.19
CA ARG A 103 0.79 0.56 1.13
C ARG A 103 -0.49 1.14 1.69
N TRP A 104 -1.22 1.87 0.86
CA TRP A 104 -2.61 2.21 1.15
C TRP A 104 -3.52 1.01 0.89
N THR A 105 -4.50 0.80 1.77
CA THR A 105 -5.64 -0.08 1.51
C THR A 105 -6.79 0.73 0.89
N GLN A 106 -7.75 0.06 0.27
CA GLN A 106 -9.01 0.68 -0.21
C GLN A 106 -9.84 1.34 0.90
N TYR A 107 -9.57 1.01 2.17
CA TYR A 107 -10.29 1.52 3.34
C TYR A 107 -9.57 2.71 3.99
N ASN A 108 -8.66 3.34 3.27
CA ASN A 108 -7.84 4.46 3.75
C ASN A 108 -7.00 4.10 4.98
N GLN A 109 -6.45 2.89 5.00
CA GLN A 109 -5.52 2.44 6.04
C GLN A 109 -4.11 2.38 5.48
N LEU A 110 -3.12 2.65 6.32
CA LEU A 110 -1.70 2.47 6.00
C LEU A 110 -1.23 1.11 6.51
N GLN A 111 -1.05 0.15 5.61
CA GLN A 111 -0.61 -1.20 5.95
C GLN A 111 0.90 -1.35 5.79
N SER A 112 1.53 -1.95 6.79
CA SER A 112 2.90 -2.44 6.78
C SER A 112 3.04 -3.66 5.88
N ILE A 113 4.03 -3.66 4.98
CA ILE A 113 4.35 -4.83 4.17
C ILE A 113 5.04 -5.91 5.00
N PHE A 114 5.88 -5.52 5.96
CA PHE A 114 6.69 -6.44 6.77
C PHE A 114 5.88 -7.48 7.55
N ASN A 115 4.79 -7.06 8.20
CA ASN A 115 4.00 -7.91 9.07
C ASN A 115 2.49 -7.84 8.79
N GLN A 116 2.09 -7.21 7.67
CA GLN A 116 0.70 -7.12 7.21
C GLN A 116 -0.27 -6.46 8.21
N THR A 117 0.24 -5.66 9.16
CA THR A 117 -0.55 -4.90 10.14
C THR A 117 -0.81 -3.46 9.70
N CYS A 118 -1.84 -2.82 10.22
CA CYS A 118 -2.20 -1.45 9.90
C CYS A 118 -1.77 -0.47 11.00
N LEU A 119 -1.27 0.68 10.56
CA LEU A 119 -0.96 1.83 11.38
C LEU A 119 -2.25 2.42 11.94
N GLY A 120 -2.30 2.63 13.25
CA GLY A 120 -3.44 3.26 13.89
C GLY A 120 -3.07 4.05 15.14
N ALA A 121 -4.04 4.81 15.61
CA ALA A 121 -4.03 5.55 16.86
C ALA A 121 -4.48 4.68 18.05
N PRO A 122 -4.19 5.07 19.30
CA PRO A 122 -4.85 4.50 20.47
C PRO A 122 -6.34 4.88 20.52
N GLU A 123 -7.14 4.20 21.34
CA GLU A 123 -8.60 4.40 21.41
C GLU A 123 -9.03 5.77 21.95
N SER A 124 -8.12 6.48 22.62
CA SER A 124 -8.27 7.89 23.02
C SER A 124 -7.12 8.70 22.40
N PRO A 125 -7.19 9.05 21.10
CA PRO A 125 -6.15 9.81 20.43
C PRO A 125 -5.98 11.19 21.07
N ALA A 126 -4.74 11.58 21.33
CA ALA A 126 -4.38 12.88 21.88
C ALA A 126 -3.03 13.32 21.31
N ASN A 127 -2.69 14.58 21.53
CA ASN A 127 -1.42 15.14 21.10
C ASN A 127 -0.25 14.35 21.73
N PHE A 128 0.78 14.08 20.93
CA PHE A 128 1.97 13.27 21.27
C PHE A 128 1.71 11.78 21.56
N ASN A 129 0.49 11.27 21.41
CA ASN A 129 0.25 9.83 21.55
C ASN A 129 0.96 9.05 20.44
N ARG A 130 1.58 7.93 20.83
CA ARG A 130 2.25 7.03 19.88
C ARG A 130 1.24 6.35 18.98
N VAL A 131 1.59 6.23 17.71
CA VAL A 131 0.90 5.31 16.80
C VAL A 131 1.28 3.86 17.11
N LYS A 132 0.41 2.93 16.74
CA LYS A 132 0.57 1.49 16.97
C LYS A 132 0.29 0.70 15.71
N LEU A 133 0.84 -0.51 15.65
CA LEU A 133 0.48 -1.52 14.67
C LEU A 133 -0.54 -2.49 15.28
N SER A 134 -1.55 -2.84 14.51
CA SER A 134 -2.55 -3.84 14.90
C SER A 134 -3.12 -4.52 13.65
N ALA A 135 -3.83 -5.63 13.81
CA ALA A 135 -4.51 -6.28 12.69
C ALA A 135 -5.37 -5.27 11.93
N CYS A 136 -5.28 -5.28 10.59
CA CYS A 136 -6.06 -4.38 9.75
C CYS A 136 -7.55 -4.69 9.88
N ASP A 137 -8.32 -3.73 10.35
CA ASP A 137 -9.78 -3.83 10.45
C ASP A 137 -10.41 -2.61 9.76
N PRO A 138 -11.11 -2.79 8.62
CA PRO A 138 -11.78 -1.70 7.90
C PRO A 138 -12.77 -0.89 8.74
N ASN A 139 -13.31 -1.48 9.81
CA ASN A 139 -14.28 -0.84 10.70
C ASN A 139 -13.60 -0.10 11.87
N ASN A 140 -12.29 -0.29 12.06
CA ASN A 140 -11.56 0.37 13.11
C ASN A 140 -11.23 1.81 12.71
N LYS A 141 -12.07 2.75 13.18
CA LYS A 141 -11.89 4.20 12.94
C LYS A 141 -10.50 4.74 13.33
N PHE A 142 -9.80 4.08 14.26
CA PHE A 142 -8.46 4.50 14.69
C PHE A 142 -7.36 4.11 13.70
N GLN A 143 -7.67 3.34 12.65
CA GLN A 143 -6.74 2.97 11.58
C GLN A 143 -7.06 3.70 10.26
N VAL A 144 -8.04 4.59 10.25
CA VAL A 144 -8.49 5.31 9.05
C VAL A 144 -7.81 6.68 8.98
N TRP A 145 -7.08 6.90 7.90
CA TRP A 145 -6.33 8.13 7.66
C TRP A 145 -6.93 8.90 6.48
N VAL A 146 -6.97 10.22 6.58
CA VAL A 146 -7.43 11.12 5.53
C VAL A 146 -6.32 12.06 5.13
N CYS A 147 -6.38 12.54 3.91
CA CYS A 147 -5.48 13.55 3.40
C CYS A 147 -6.18 14.91 3.52
N VAL A 148 -5.61 15.80 4.33
CA VAL A 148 -6.08 17.17 4.47
C VAL A 148 -4.89 18.06 4.15
N ASP A 149 -5.01 18.84 3.08
CA ASP A 149 -3.89 19.53 2.44
C ASP A 149 -2.76 18.52 2.15
N ASP A 150 -1.55 18.76 2.68
CA ASP A 150 -0.38 17.90 2.47
C ASP A 150 -0.16 16.88 3.60
N PHE A 151 -1.14 16.73 4.53
CA PHE A 151 -0.98 15.97 5.76
C PHE A 151 -1.76 14.65 5.78
N VAL A 152 -1.12 13.62 6.32
CA VAL A 152 -1.77 12.35 6.70
C VAL A 152 -2.40 12.53 8.08
N ARG A 153 -3.72 12.67 8.13
CA ARG A 153 -4.49 12.99 9.34
C ARG A 153 -5.36 11.83 9.79
N LEU A 154 -5.47 11.60 11.09
CA LEU A 154 -6.39 10.61 11.63
C LEU A 154 -7.83 11.08 11.41
N ASN A 155 -8.66 10.25 10.76
CA ASN A 155 -10.01 10.62 10.35
C ASN A 155 -10.87 11.08 11.54
N GLY A 156 -11.64 12.16 11.35
CA GLY A 156 -12.50 12.73 12.39
C GLY A 156 -11.76 13.48 13.51
N THR A 157 -10.46 13.75 13.35
CA THR A 157 -9.66 14.49 14.34
C THR A 157 -8.84 15.60 13.67
N ILE A 158 -8.10 16.39 14.46
CA ILE A 158 -7.10 17.36 13.98
C ILE A 158 -5.66 16.82 14.05
N LEU A 159 -5.50 15.54 14.40
CA LEU A 159 -4.18 14.94 14.69
C LEU A 159 -3.55 14.39 13.41
N ASN A 160 -2.43 14.97 13.03
CA ASN A 160 -1.60 14.55 11.90
C ASN A 160 -0.57 13.51 12.36
N LEU A 161 -0.16 12.63 11.45
CA LEU A 161 1.01 11.79 11.65
C LEU A 161 2.26 12.67 11.65
N ASN A 162 3.13 12.52 12.65
CA ASN A 162 4.26 13.42 12.87
C ASN A 162 5.50 12.67 13.36
N TYR A 163 6.67 13.20 13.02
CA TYR A 163 7.95 12.69 13.48
C TYR A 163 8.91 13.85 13.80
N GLY A 164 9.66 13.72 14.90
CA GLY A 164 10.68 14.68 15.35
C GLY A 164 10.34 15.43 16.63
N ASN A 165 9.06 15.53 17.01
CA ASN A 165 8.64 16.20 18.24
C ASN A 165 8.90 15.40 19.52
N VAL A 166 8.97 14.06 19.42
CA VAL A 166 9.16 13.15 20.56
C VAL A 166 10.28 12.18 20.25
N ASN A 167 11.52 12.64 20.42
CA ASN A 167 12.73 11.89 20.04
C ASN A 167 12.60 11.34 18.60
N ASP A 168 12.94 10.07 18.39
CA ASP A 168 12.83 9.36 17.12
C ASP A 168 11.51 8.58 16.95
N ILE A 169 10.44 8.94 17.67
CA ILE A 169 9.17 8.19 17.66
C ILE A 169 8.15 8.91 16.76
N VAL A 170 7.44 8.13 15.95
CA VAL A 170 6.29 8.62 15.19
C VAL A 170 5.09 8.74 16.13
N VAL A 171 4.45 9.91 16.13
CA VAL A 171 3.35 10.26 17.03
C VAL A 171 2.23 10.95 16.29
N LEU A 172 1.10 11.11 16.98
CA LEU A 172 0.03 12.01 16.60
C LEU A 172 0.37 13.43 17.05
N TYR A 173 0.17 14.42 16.18
CA TYR A 173 0.44 15.83 16.50
C TYR A 173 -0.53 16.77 15.78
N GLU A 174 -1.01 17.81 16.47
CA GLU A 174 -1.94 18.77 15.89
C GLU A 174 -1.29 19.77 14.92
N GLY A 175 0.02 20.00 15.04
CA GLY A 175 0.70 20.98 14.22
C GLY A 175 0.86 20.55 12.76
N THR A 176 0.86 21.55 11.89
CA THR A 176 0.89 21.46 10.42
C THR A 176 2.20 21.96 9.83
N GLY A 177 3.31 21.79 10.56
CA GLY A 177 4.65 22.10 10.06
C GLY A 177 5.23 20.95 9.23
N ARG A 178 6.40 21.19 8.64
CA ARG A 178 7.17 20.24 7.80
C ARG A 178 7.45 18.86 8.43
N TRP A 179 7.29 18.73 9.75
CA TRP A 179 7.47 17.49 10.50
C TRP A 179 6.24 16.57 10.45
N SER A 180 5.10 17.11 10.02
CA SER A 180 3.86 16.37 9.78
C SER A 180 3.63 16.08 8.29
N GLU A 181 4.49 16.59 7.41
CA GLU A 181 4.44 16.35 5.96
C GLU A 181 5.17 15.05 5.62
N TRP A 182 4.54 14.23 4.76
CA TRP A 182 5.08 12.94 4.34
C TRP A 182 5.10 12.82 2.82
N LYS A 183 6.29 12.60 2.28
CA LYS A 183 6.52 12.35 0.85
C LYS A 183 6.78 10.87 0.58
N VAL A 184 6.64 10.48 -0.67
CA VAL A 184 7.12 9.18 -1.15
C VAL A 184 8.62 9.27 -1.36
N PHE A 185 9.39 8.35 -0.78
CA PHE A 185 10.84 8.32 -0.97
C PHE A 185 11.21 8.14 -2.45
N GLY A 186 12.12 8.98 -2.95
CA GLY A 186 12.60 8.90 -4.34
C GLY A 186 11.63 9.48 -5.39
N GLU A 187 10.50 10.04 -4.98
CA GLU A 187 9.50 10.65 -5.87
C GLU A 187 9.14 12.05 -5.37
N ASP A 188 8.74 12.95 -6.27
CA ASP A 188 8.15 14.24 -5.90
C ASP A 188 6.62 14.11 -5.79
N LEU A 189 6.19 13.19 -4.94
CA LEU A 189 4.79 12.92 -4.63
C LEU A 189 4.57 12.92 -3.11
N LEU A 190 3.40 13.36 -2.68
CA LEU A 190 2.94 13.17 -1.31
C LEU A 190 2.53 11.72 -1.11
N VAL A 191 2.60 11.24 0.13
CA VAL A 191 2.04 9.91 0.49
C VAL A 191 0.56 9.83 0.11
N CYS A 192 -0.15 10.95 0.20
CA CYS A 192 -1.56 11.08 -0.18
C CYS A 192 -1.85 10.81 -1.66
N ASP A 193 -0.89 11.04 -2.56
CA ASP A 193 -1.05 10.81 -4.00
C ASP A 193 -0.97 9.32 -4.37
N LYS A 194 -0.53 8.46 -3.43
CA LYS A 194 -0.46 7.00 -3.61
C LYS A 194 -1.72 6.27 -3.16
N ARG A 195 -2.73 6.99 -2.65
CA ARG A 195 -3.99 6.39 -2.23
C ARG A 195 -4.75 5.86 -3.46
N PRO A 196 -5.41 4.69 -3.38
CA PRO A 196 -6.21 4.16 -4.48
C PRO A 196 -7.41 5.03 -4.84
#